data_AF-G5E051-F1
#
_entry.id   AF-G5E051-F1
#
_cell.length_a   1.000
_cell.length_b   1.000
_cell.length_c   1.000
_cell.angle_alpha   90.00
_cell.angle_beta   90.00
_cell.angle_gamma   90.00
#
_symmetry.space_group_name_H-M   'P 1'
#
loop_
_entity.id
_entity.type
_entity.pdbx_description
1 polymer ?
#
loop_
_entity_poly.entity_id
_entity_poly.type
_entity_poly.pdbx_seq_one_letter_code
_entity_poly.pdbx_strand_id
1 'polypeptide(L)'
;LLQHVRVPYINIHPMPVNRNQRLCAKEDLGNELYAQEISAFVGNSSFDMVILGLGNDGHTASIFPGAEDGIKGDKPVLFTESP
;
A
#
# COMPACT_ATOMS: atom_id res chain seq x y z
N LEU A 1 -1.40 -17.04 8.67
CA LEU A 1 -0.60 -17.55 7.53
C LEU A 1 0.91 -17.37 7.76
N LEU A 2 1.45 -16.14 7.73
CA LEU A 2 2.91 -15.89 7.74
C LEU A 2 3.66 -16.46 8.94
N GLN A 3 3.01 -16.63 10.10
CA GLN A 3 3.58 -17.29 11.29
C GLN A 3 3.73 -18.82 11.16
N HIS A 4 3.05 -19.44 10.18
CA HIS A 4 2.94 -20.89 10.04
C HIS A 4 3.66 -21.41 8.78
N VAL A 5 4.30 -20.53 8.02
CA VAL A 5 5.01 -20.85 6.80
C VAL A 5 6.44 -20.31 6.88
N ARG A 6 7.38 -21.00 6.25
CA ARG A 6 8.77 -20.55 6.19
C ARG A 6 8.93 -19.56 5.05
N VAL A 7 8.86 -18.27 5.37
CA VAL A 7 9.20 -17.16 4.47
C VAL A 7 10.25 -16.30 5.16
N PRO A 8 11.38 -15.97 4.50
CA PRO A 8 12.35 -15.03 5.06
C PRO A 8 11.67 -13.69 5.35
N TYR A 9 11.93 -13.11 6.52
CA TYR A 9 11.33 -11.82 6.91
C TYR A 9 11.64 -10.70 5.92
N ILE A 10 12.82 -10.75 5.29
CA ILE A 10 13.25 -9.80 4.25
C ILE A 10 12.37 -9.80 2.99
N ASN A 11 11.52 -10.81 2.79
CA ASN A 11 10.58 -10.89 1.68
C ASN A 11 9.16 -10.45 2.09
N ILE A 12 9.00 -9.93 3.30
CA ILE A 12 7.73 -9.39 3.81
C ILE A 12 7.88 -7.87 3.89
N HIS A 13 7.11 -7.17 3.08
CA HIS A 13 7.14 -5.71 2.98
C HIS A 13 5.82 -5.14 3.51
N PRO A 14 5.66 -4.93 4.83
CA PRO A 14 4.43 -4.38 5.38
C PRO A 14 4.36 -2.86 5.16
N MET A 15 3.16 -2.33 4.88
CA MET A 15 2.94 -0.89 4.80
C MET A 15 3.30 -0.21 6.15
N PRO A 16 4.00 0.94 6.16
CA PRO A 16 4.44 1.58 7.40
C PRO A 16 3.25 2.16 8.18
N VAL A 17 2.94 1.57 9.33
CA VAL A 17 1.85 2.01 10.24
C VAL A 17 2.36 2.73 11.48
N ASN A 18 3.60 2.47 11.90
CA ASN A 18 4.22 3.08 13.08
C ASN A 18 5.57 3.70 12.70
N ARG A 19 5.70 5.01 12.92
CA ARG A 19 6.93 5.78 12.73
C ARG A 19 7.05 6.79 13.86
N ASN A 20 8.29 7.14 14.23
CA ASN A 20 8.54 8.12 15.30
C ASN A 20 7.84 7.75 16.62
N GLN A 21 7.74 6.44 16.92
CA GLN A 21 7.05 5.88 18.10
C GLN A 21 5.55 6.21 18.20
N ARG A 22 4.91 6.58 17.08
CA ARG A 22 3.48 6.86 16.99
C ARG A 22 2.89 6.28 15.71
N LEU A 23 1.56 6.32 15.59
CA LEU A 23 0.91 6.00 14.31
C LEU A 23 1.39 6.95 13.23
N CYS A 24 1.59 6.40 12.02
CA CYS A 24 2.00 7.16 10.85
C CYS A 24 0.94 8.24 10.56
N ALA A 25 1.40 9.47 10.40
CA ALA A 25 0.62 10.62 9.97
C ALA A 25 1.13 11.08 8.59
N LYS A 26 0.45 12.06 8.00
CA LYS A 26 0.78 12.59 6.68
C LYS A 26 2.22 13.11 6.60
N GLU A 27 2.72 13.72 7.67
CA GLU A 27 4.05 14.30 7.75
C GLU A 27 5.16 13.25 7.77
N ASP A 28 4.83 11.99 8.05
CA ASP A 28 5.79 10.89 8.07
C ASP A 28 6.02 10.29 6.67
N LEU A 29 5.36 10.78 5.62
CA LEU A 29 5.61 10.38 4.23
C LEU A 29 5.56 8.85 4.01
N GLY A 30 4.71 8.15 4.77
CA GLY A 30 4.63 6.68 4.73
C GLY A 30 4.25 6.14 3.35
N ASN A 31 3.40 6.86 2.63
CA ASN A 31 3.05 6.56 1.24
C ASN A 31 4.27 6.66 0.29
N GLU A 32 5.13 7.66 0.46
CA GLU A 32 6.32 7.84 -0.38
C GLU A 32 7.36 6.76 -0.11
N LEU A 33 7.57 6.42 1.16
CA LEU A 33 8.48 5.33 1.54
C LEU A 33 8.04 3.98 0.96
N TYR A 34 6.75 3.68 1.06
CA TYR A 34 6.23 2.43 0.54
C TYR A 34 6.22 2.41 -1.00
N ALA A 35 5.98 3.55 -1.65
CA ALA A 35 6.15 3.69 -3.09
C ALA A 35 7.59 3.41 -3.53
N GLN A 36 8.59 3.94 -2.82
CA GLN A 36 10.01 3.68 -3.10
C GLN A 36 10.36 2.20 -2.93
N GLU A 37 9.83 1.54 -1.90
CA GLU A 37 10.02 0.11 -1.69
C GLU A 37 9.44 -0.71 -2.85
N ILE A 38 8.20 -0.42 -3.28
CA ILE A 38 7.60 -1.05 -4.46
C ILE A 38 8.47 -0.82 -5.69
N SER A 39 8.93 0.40 -5.95
CA SER A 39 9.80 0.70 -7.09
C SER A 39 11.14 -0.05 -7.03
N ALA A 40 11.71 -0.25 -5.84
CA ALA A 40 12.98 -0.96 -5.67
C ALA A 40 12.88 -2.45 -6.02
N PHE A 41 11.75 -3.09 -5.70
CA PHE A 41 11.56 -4.53 -5.91
C PHE A 41 10.78 -4.88 -7.18
N VAL A 42 9.90 -3.99 -7.65
CA VAL A 42 8.94 -4.23 -8.74
C VAL A 42 9.13 -3.25 -9.90
N GLY A 43 10.01 -2.24 -9.81
CA GLY A 43 10.11 -1.16 -10.80
C GLY A 43 10.36 -1.61 -12.25
N ASN A 44 11.05 -2.73 -12.46
CA ASN A 44 11.27 -3.33 -13.79
C ASN A 44 10.50 -4.63 -14.00
N SER A 45 9.50 -4.90 -13.16
CA SER A 45 8.71 -6.13 -13.16
C SER A 45 7.24 -5.82 -12.86
N SER A 46 6.45 -6.84 -12.57
CA SER A 46 5.04 -6.75 -12.22
C SER A 46 4.73 -7.69 -11.07
N PHE A 47 3.68 -7.37 -10.31
CA PHE A 47 3.12 -8.34 -9.38
C PHE A 47 2.49 -9.50 -10.17
N ASP A 48 2.88 -10.74 -9.86
CA ASP A 48 2.26 -11.93 -10.45
C ASP A 48 0.78 -12.06 -10.06
N MET A 49 0.43 -11.61 -8.84
CA MET A 49 -0.91 -11.68 -8.30
C MET A 49 -1.16 -10.52 -7.33
N VAL A 50 -2.32 -9.89 -7.47
CA VAL A 50 -2.85 -8.90 -6.51
C VAL A 50 -4.19 -9.42 -6.02
N ILE A 51 -4.31 -9.64 -4.71
CA ILE A 51 -5.55 -10.09 -4.09
C ILE A 51 -6.31 -8.87 -3.59
N LEU A 52 -7.54 -8.69 -4.09
CA LEU A 52 -8.38 -7.54 -3.79
C LEU A 52 -9.69 -7.97 -3.13
N GLY A 53 -10.10 -7.23 -2.09
CA GLY A 53 -11.48 -7.20 -1.62
C GLY A 53 -12.27 -6.12 -2.35
N LEU A 54 -13.60 -6.26 -2.39
CA LEU A 54 -14.50 -5.28 -3.00
C LEU A 54 -15.59 -4.90 -1.99
N GLY A 55 -15.73 -3.61 -1.70
CA GLY A 55 -16.81 -3.07 -0.89
C GLY A 55 -18.15 -3.04 -1.65
N ASN A 56 -19.26 -2.93 -0.92
CA ASN A 56 -20.61 -2.83 -1.51
C ASN A 56 -20.81 -1.58 -2.38
N ASP A 57 -20.05 -0.53 -2.11
CA ASP A 57 -19.93 0.70 -2.88
C ASP A 57 -18.96 0.57 -4.07
N GLY A 58 -18.27 -0.56 -4.21
CA GLY A 58 -17.29 -0.82 -5.26
C GLY A 58 -15.87 -0.37 -4.92
N HIS A 59 -15.57 0.08 -3.69
CA HIS A 59 -14.20 0.41 -3.32
C HIS A 59 -13.33 -0.86 -3.27
N THR A 60 -12.06 -0.71 -3.61
CA THR A 60 -11.05 -1.75 -3.40
C THR A 60 -9.80 -1.12 -2.81
N ALA A 61 -9.02 -1.90 -2.05
CA ALA A 61 -8.05 -1.33 -1.13
C ALA A 61 -8.70 -0.17 -0.34
N SER A 62 -8.11 1.02 -0.36
CA SER A 62 -8.71 2.25 0.18
C SER A 62 -9.03 3.27 -0.93
N ILE A 63 -9.36 2.78 -2.13
CA ILE A 63 -9.71 3.59 -3.31
C ILE A 63 -11.22 3.61 -3.45
N PHE A 64 -11.83 4.73 -3.03
CA PHE A 64 -13.27 4.91 -3.02
C PHE A 64 -13.81 5.51 -4.34
N PRO A 65 -15.06 5.22 -4.72
CA PRO A 65 -15.71 5.89 -5.84
C PRO A 65 -15.65 7.42 -5.72
N GLY A 66 -15.27 8.10 -6.80
CA GLY A 66 -15.11 9.57 -6.81
C GLY A 66 -13.74 10.08 -6.34
N ALA A 67 -12.84 9.21 -5.88
CA ALA A 67 -11.45 9.59 -5.59
C ALA A 67 -10.66 9.79 -6.90
N GLU A 68 -10.55 11.04 -7.37
CA GLU A 68 -9.81 11.43 -8.58
C GLU A 68 -8.37 10.90 -8.60
N ASP A 69 -7.66 11.00 -7.48
CA ASP A 69 -6.24 10.68 -7.41
C ASP A 69 -5.97 9.17 -7.42
N GLY A 70 -6.86 8.38 -6.82
CA GLY A 70 -6.71 6.92 -6.71
C GLY A 70 -6.91 6.17 -8.03
N ILE A 71 -7.62 6.76 -8.98
CA ILE A 71 -8.00 6.10 -10.24
C ILE A 71 -7.04 6.43 -11.39
N LYS A 72 -6.40 7.61 -11.37
CA LYS A 72 -5.46 8.02 -12.45
C LYS A 72 -4.19 7.16 -12.48
N GLY A 73 -3.71 6.70 -11.33
CA GLY A 73 -2.56 5.80 -11.24
C GLY A 73 -1.20 6.48 -11.42
N ASP A 74 -1.13 7.81 -11.35
CA ASP A 74 0.13 8.57 -11.51
C ASP A 74 1.17 8.24 -10.41
N LYS A 75 0.68 7.80 -9.24
CA LYS A 75 1.51 7.38 -8.11
C LYS A 75 1.08 5.98 -7.66
N PRO A 76 2.03 5.09 -7.33
CA PRO A 76 1.70 3.72 -6.91
C PRO A 76 1.09 3.66 -5.50
N VAL A 77 1.31 4.69 -4.67
CA VAL A 77 0.78 4.77 -3.29
C VAL A 77 0.37 6.21 -2.99
N LEU A 78 -0.80 6.38 -2.41
CA LEU A 78 -1.38 7.68 -2.05
C LEU A 78 -1.68 7.72 -0.55
N PHE A 79 -1.55 8.91 0.03
CA PHE A 79 -2.16 9.20 1.32
C PHE A 79 -3.58 9.69 1.06
N THR A 80 -4.57 9.01 1.64
CA THR A 80 -5.98 9.40 1.55
C THR A 80 -6.57 9.47 2.95
N GLU A 81 -7.51 10.39 3.12
CA GLU A 81 -8.37 10.38 4.30
C GLU A 81 -9.58 9.52 3.97
N SER A 82 -10.04 8.73 4.95
CA SER A 82 -11.33 8.05 4.80
C SER A 82 -12.43 9.11 4.71
N PRO A 83 -13.44 8.94 3.84
CA PRO A 83 -14.66 9.73 3.90
C PRO A 83 -15.36 9.60 5.26
#